data_AF-A0A2A5GZX5-F1
#
_entry.id   AF-A0A2A5GZX5-F1
#
_cell.length_a   1.000
_cell.length_b   1.000
_cell.length_c   1.000
_cell.angle_alpha   90.00
_cell.angle_beta   90.00
_cell.angle_gamma   90.00
#
_symmetry.space_group_name_H-M   'P 1'
#
loop_
_entity.id
_entity.type
_entity.pdbx_description
1 polymer ?
#
loop_
_entity_poly.entity_id
_entity_poly.type
_entity_poly.pdbx_seq_one_letter_code
_entity_poly.pdbx_strand_id
1 'polypeptide(L)'
;MSYKNLRSVPVYRKSLSLCEMSREIVSYISSNKDLLKLYKSNSHRDIIANSIITDAILIPQKIEQAERTESYATRMKNVLFINIMTRNILSYCNGLEKDGFKEREYINLLRSEIKSFRLAYKIWRRSLRRGGDLA
;
A
#
# COMPACT_ATOMS: atom_id res chain seq x y z
N MET A 1 -21.67 -0.19 -21.19
CA MET A 1 -21.21 0.42 -19.92
C MET A 1 -19.93 1.18 -20.20
N SER A 2 -19.89 2.50 -19.96
CA SER A 2 -18.66 3.27 -20.13
C SER A 2 -17.64 2.84 -19.07
N TYR A 3 -16.49 2.31 -19.48
CA TYR A 3 -15.43 1.93 -18.55
C TYR A 3 -14.93 3.18 -17.84
N LYS A 4 -15.29 3.33 -16.56
CA LYS A 4 -14.82 4.44 -15.73
C LYS A 4 -13.30 4.44 -15.73
N ASN A 5 -12.70 5.53 -16.22
CA ASN A 5 -11.25 5.66 -16.26
C ASN A 5 -10.70 5.69 -14.82
N LEU A 6 -10.09 4.59 -14.35
CA LEU A 6 -9.54 4.49 -13.00
C LEU A 6 -8.50 5.56 -12.69
N ARG A 7 -7.76 6.06 -13.69
CA ARG A 7 -6.79 7.14 -13.49
C ARG A 7 -7.46 8.46 -13.08
N SER A 8 -8.76 8.63 -13.32
CA SER A 8 -9.51 9.78 -12.80
C SER A 8 -9.76 9.68 -11.29
N VAL A 9 -9.83 8.47 -10.72
CA VAL A 9 -10.11 8.21 -9.31
C VAL A 9 -8.91 8.63 -8.44
N PRO A 10 -9.03 9.65 -7.58
CA PRO A 10 -7.88 10.18 -6.83
C PRO A 10 -7.19 9.15 -5.91
N VAL A 11 -7.98 8.29 -5.24
CA VAL A 11 -7.41 7.25 -4.37
C VAL A 11 -6.59 6.21 -5.16
N TYR A 12 -6.99 5.91 -6.40
CA TYR A 12 -6.28 4.97 -7.26
C TYR A 12 -4.90 5.54 -7.64
N ARG A 13 -4.85 6.81 -8.06
CA ARG A 13 -3.58 7.50 -8.32
C ARG A 13 -2.65 7.50 -7.10
N LYS A 14 -3.19 7.81 -5.91
CA LYS A 14 -2.41 7.77 -4.67
C LYS A 14 -1.93 6.36 -4.30
N SER A 15 -2.68 5.31 -4.61
CA SER A 15 -2.21 3.93 -4.42
C SER A 15 -1.07 3.55 -5.38
N LEU A 16 -1.06 4.09 -6.60
CA LEU A 16 0.05 3.89 -7.53
C LEU A 16 1.32 4.58 -7.03
N SER A 17 1.22 5.83 -6.55
CA SER A 17 2.35 6.53 -5.92
C SER A 17 2.89 5.80 -4.69
N LEU A 18 2.02 5.23 -3.85
CA LEU A 18 2.45 4.38 -2.74
C LEU A 18 3.18 3.12 -3.22
N CYS A 19 2.69 2.47 -4.28
CA CYS A 19 3.34 1.30 -4.86
C CYS A 19 4.72 1.62 -5.45
N GLU A 20 4.85 2.76 -6.12
CA GLU A 20 6.12 3.26 -6.66
C GLU A 20 7.12 3.55 -5.53
N MET A 21 6.71 4.32 -4.51
CA MET A 21 7.53 4.59 -3.34
C MET A 21 8.01 3.31 -2.63
N SER A 22 7.10 2.33 -2.46
CA SER A 22 7.45 1.03 -1.89
C SER A 22 8.49 0.29 -2.73
N ARG A 23 8.44 0.36 -4.07
CA ARG A 23 9.46 -0.27 -4.93
C ARG A 23 10.83 0.36 -4.73
N GLU A 24 10.91 1.68 -4.71
CA GLU A 24 12.18 2.39 -4.52
C GLU A 24 12.83 2.03 -3.18
N ILE A 25 12.04 1.97 -2.11
CA ILE A 25 12.54 1.60 -0.78
C ILE A 25 13.02 0.14 -0.75
N VAL A 26 12.27 -0.79 -1.36
CA VAL A 26 12.70 -2.20 -1.44
C VAL A 26 13.98 -2.36 -2.26
N SER A 27 14.09 -1.63 -3.37
CA SER A 27 15.31 -1.60 -4.18
C SER A 27 16.50 -1.09 -3.36
N TYR A 28 16.32 -0.02 -2.60
CA TYR A 28 17.34 0.53 -1.72
C TYR A 28 17.79 -0.46 -0.63
N ILE A 29 16.82 -1.09 0.07
CA ILE A 29 17.10 -2.11 1.11
C ILE A 29 17.85 -3.30 0.50
N SER A 30 17.49 -3.69 -0.72
CA SER A 30 18.09 -4.83 -1.40
C SER A 30 19.49 -4.55 -1.93
N SER A 31 19.76 -3.33 -2.41
CA SER A 31 21.05 -2.93 -2.98
C SER A 31 22.09 -2.52 -1.94
N ASN A 32 21.70 -2.05 -0.75
CA ASN A 32 22.62 -1.67 0.33
C ASN A 32 22.97 -2.86 1.26
N LYS A 33 23.26 -4.02 0.68
CA LYS A 33 23.76 -5.17 1.44
C LYS A 33 25.28 -5.12 1.48
N ASP A 34 25.86 -5.13 2.68
CA ASP A 34 27.29 -5.42 2.85
C ASP A 34 27.66 -6.69 2.09
N LEU A 35 28.84 -6.72 1.44
CA LEU A 35 29.37 -7.89 0.72
C LEU A 35 29.33 -9.19 1.56
N LEU A 36 29.46 -9.08 2.89
CA LEU A 36 29.36 -10.18 3.85
C LEU A 36 27.92 -10.68 4.10
N LYS A 37 26.89 -9.86 3.86
CA LYS A 37 25.46 -10.23 4.01
C LYS A 37 24.86 -10.86 2.75
N LEU A 38 25.49 -10.68 1.59
CA LEU A 38 25.10 -11.34 0.33
C LEU A 38 25.08 -12.87 0.44
N TYR A 39 25.91 -13.46 1.31
CA TYR A 39 25.95 -14.91 1.54
C TYR A 39 24.80 -15.45 2.42
N LYS A 40 23.96 -14.60 3.02
CA LYS A 40 22.77 -14.98 3.82
C LYS A 40 21.54 -14.22 3.30
N SER A 41 21.15 -14.46 2.05
CA SER A 41 19.98 -13.84 1.41
C SER A 41 18.65 -14.48 1.88
N ASN A 42 18.34 -14.27 3.16
CA ASN A 42 16.99 -14.38 3.77
C ASN A 42 16.99 -13.52 5.05
N SER A 43 17.47 -12.28 4.95
CA SER A 43 17.52 -11.41 6.14
C SER A 43 16.09 -11.03 6.55
N HIS A 44 15.87 -10.81 7.85
CA HIS A 44 14.57 -10.34 8.36
C HIS A 44 14.08 -9.08 7.61
N ARG A 45 15.01 -8.22 7.20
CA ARG A 45 14.76 -7.01 6.40
C ARG A 45 14.25 -7.32 5.00
N ASP A 46 14.75 -8.38 4.35
CA ASP A 46 14.26 -8.82 3.03
C ASP A 46 12.82 -9.30 3.11
N ILE A 47 12.47 -10.03 4.17
CA ILE A 47 11.10 -10.50 4.41
C ILE A 47 10.17 -9.30 4.63
N ILE A 48 10.58 -8.32 5.43
CA ILE A 48 9.81 -7.10 5.64
C ILE A 48 9.66 -6.30 4.34
N ALA A 49 10.74 -6.13 3.58
CA ALA A 49 10.74 -5.44 2.29
C ALA A 49 9.76 -6.10 1.30
N ASN A 50 9.82 -7.43 1.16
CA ASN A 50 8.89 -8.20 0.33
C ASN A 50 7.43 -8.06 0.79
N SER A 51 7.21 -8.01 2.11
CA SER A 51 5.86 -7.80 2.66
C SER A 51 5.32 -6.40 2.36
N ILE A 52 6.15 -5.36 2.47
CA ILE A 52 5.78 -3.97 2.11
C ILE A 52 5.34 -3.89 0.65
N ILE A 53 6.16 -4.40 -0.28
CA ILE A 53 5.84 -4.29 -1.70
C ILE A 53 4.62 -5.13 -2.09
N THR A 54 4.45 -6.31 -1.48
CA THR A 54 3.28 -7.17 -1.72
C THR A 54 1.99 -6.44 -1.38
N ASP A 55 1.89 -5.89 -0.16
CA ASP A 55 0.71 -5.14 0.27
C ASP A 55 0.49 -3.87 -0.58
N ALA A 56 1.58 -3.17 -0.94
CA ALA A 56 1.50 -1.97 -1.76
C ALA A 56 1.00 -2.24 -3.19
N ILE A 57 1.34 -3.38 -3.79
CA ILE A 57 0.86 -3.83 -5.10
C ILE A 57 -0.62 -4.24 -5.04
N LEU A 58 -1.04 -4.87 -3.95
CA LEU A 58 -2.42 -5.36 -3.82
C LEU A 58 -3.43 -4.23 -3.59
N ILE A 59 -3.05 -3.13 -2.92
CA ILE A 59 -3.94 -1.97 -2.68
C ILE A 59 -4.62 -1.44 -3.97
N PRO A 60 -3.90 -1.06 -5.05
CA PRO A 60 -4.54 -0.57 -6.28
C PRO A 60 -5.48 -1.61 -6.90
N GLN A 61 -5.14 -2.90 -6.83
CA GLN A 61 -6.00 -3.98 -7.34
C GLN A 61 -7.33 -4.07 -6.57
N LYS A 62 -7.30 -3.89 -5.24
CA LYS A 62 -8.53 -3.86 -4.42
C LYS A 62 -9.39 -2.63 -4.70
N ILE A 63 -8.77 -1.48 -4.97
CA ILE A 63 -9.49 -0.26 -5.37
C ILE A 63 -10.17 -0.48 -6.71
N GLU A 64 -9.45 -1.03 -7.70
CA GLU A 64 -10.00 -1.37 -9.00
C GLU A 64 -11.19 -2.34 -8.89
N GLN A 65 -11.05 -3.42 -8.12
CA GLN A 65 -12.13 -4.38 -7.89
C GLN A 65 -13.35 -3.72 -7.26
N ALA A 66 -13.16 -2.82 -6.29
CA ALA A 66 -14.24 -2.06 -5.66
C ALA A 66 -14.92 -1.06 -6.61
N GLU A 67 -14.18 -0.41 -7.50
CA GLU A 67 -14.72 0.52 -8.51
C GLU A 67 -15.50 -0.19 -9.62
N ARG A 68 -15.10 -1.41 -9.99
CA ARG A 68 -15.70 -2.16 -11.10
C ARG A 68 -16.91 -3.00 -10.71
N THR A 69 -17.05 -3.36 -9.43
CA THR A 69 -18.16 -4.20 -8.97
C THR A 69 -19.40 -3.38 -8.64
N GLU A 70 -20.57 -3.94 -8.90
CA GLU A 70 -21.88 -3.40 -8.48
C GLU A 70 -22.27 -3.89 -7.08
N SER A 71 -21.70 -5.01 -6.62
CA SER A 71 -22.02 -5.60 -5.31
C SER A 71 -21.44 -4.79 -4.16
N TYR A 72 -22.30 -4.23 -3.32
CA TYR A 72 -21.91 -3.51 -2.10
C TYR A 72 -21.06 -4.39 -1.15
N ALA A 73 -21.43 -5.66 -0.99
CA ALA A 73 -20.67 -6.60 -0.17
C ALA A 73 -19.24 -6.78 -0.69
N THR A 74 -19.07 -6.93 -2.01
CA THR A 74 -17.74 -7.02 -2.65
C THR A 74 -16.94 -5.71 -2.49
N ARG A 75 -17.59 -4.55 -2.60
CA ARG A 75 -16.94 -3.25 -2.32
C ARG A 75 -16.42 -3.19 -0.90
N MET A 76 -17.25 -3.55 0.09
CA MET A 76 -16.88 -3.47 1.50
C MET A 76 -15.81 -4.50 1.88
N LYS A 77 -15.80 -5.69 1.25
CA LYS A 77 -14.72 -6.67 1.39
C LYS A 77 -13.37 -6.11 0.90
N ASN A 78 -13.35 -5.42 -0.24
CA ASN A 78 -12.15 -4.77 -0.74
C ASN A 78 -11.67 -3.63 0.18
N VAL A 79 -12.60 -2.82 0.71
CA VAL A 79 -12.31 -1.80 1.73
C VAL A 79 -11.65 -2.42 2.97
N LEU A 80 -12.13 -3.58 3.44
CA LEU A 80 -11.53 -4.29 4.57
C LEU A 80 -10.08 -4.68 4.28
N PHE A 81 -9.80 -5.28 3.12
CA PHE A 81 -8.43 -5.65 2.73
C PHE A 81 -7.51 -4.43 2.66
N ILE A 82 -7.96 -3.32 2.06
CA ILE A 82 -7.16 -2.09 1.98
C ILE A 82 -6.81 -1.59 3.39
N ASN A 83 -7.74 -1.65 4.35
CA ASN A 83 -7.46 -1.26 5.74
C ASN A 83 -6.38 -2.15 6.38
N ILE A 84 -6.43 -3.46 6.14
CA ILE A 84 -5.45 -4.42 6.67
C ILE A 84 -4.07 -4.11 6.09
N MET A 85 -3.94 -4.06 4.76
CA MET A 85 -2.67 -3.80 4.07
C MET A 85 -2.06 -2.45 4.47
N THR A 86 -2.89 -1.41 4.62
CA THR A 86 -2.40 -0.10 5.07
C THR A 86 -1.84 -0.15 6.50
N ARG A 87 -2.45 -0.95 7.39
CA ARG A 87 -1.95 -1.14 8.76
C ARG A 87 -0.68 -1.97 8.78
N ASN A 88 -0.64 -3.04 7.97
CA ASN A 88 0.51 -3.90 7.82
C ASN A 88 1.75 -3.11 7.40
N ILE A 89 1.66 -2.25 6.36
CA ILE A 89 2.81 -1.45 5.92
C ILE A 89 3.32 -0.53 7.04
N LEU A 90 2.45 0.06 7.86
CA LEU A 90 2.88 0.83 9.04
C LEU A 90 3.56 -0.05 10.09
N SER A 91 3.06 -1.26 10.32
CA SER A 91 3.72 -2.24 11.21
C SER A 91 5.08 -2.68 10.68
N TYR A 92 5.22 -2.86 9.37
CA TYR A 92 6.49 -3.17 8.71
C TYR A 92 7.50 -2.03 8.88
N CYS A 93 7.08 -0.78 8.72
CA CYS A 93 7.89 0.39 9.04
C CYS A 93 8.41 0.34 10.48
N ASN A 94 7.54 0.04 11.45
CA ASN A 94 7.92 -0.10 12.85
C ASN A 94 8.88 -1.28 13.07
N GLY A 95 8.71 -2.38 12.32
CA GLY A 95 9.60 -3.54 12.34
C GLY A 95 11.02 -3.18 11.90
N LEU A 96 11.16 -2.45 10.79
CA LEU A 96 12.47 -1.98 10.30
C LEU A 96 13.16 -1.05 11.31
N GLU A 97 12.43 -0.14 11.96
CA GLU A 97 13.01 0.74 12.98
C GLU A 97 13.53 -0.05 14.19
N LYS A 98 12.75 -1.02 14.67
CA LYS A 98 13.13 -1.87 15.81
C LYS A 98 14.30 -2.79 15.48
N ASP A 99 14.42 -3.23 14.23
CA ASP A 99 15.54 -4.02 13.72
C ASP A 99 16.82 -3.18 13.50
N GLY A 100 16.80 -1.88 13.82
CA GLY A 100 17.96 -1.00 13.72
C GLY A 100 18.31 -0.62 12.28
N PHE A 101 17.31 -0.54 11.39
CA PHE A 101 17.50 0.09 10.07
C PHE A 101 17.89 1.56 10.26
N LYS A 102 19.01 1.98 9.68
CA LYS A 102 19.64 3.27 9.99
C LYS A 102 19.01 4.40 9.20
N GLU A 103 18.47 4.10 8.03
CA GLU A 103 18.03 5.07 7.05
C GLU A 103 16.55 5.45 7.27
N ARG A 104 16.31 6.08 8.43
CA ARG A 104 14.97 6.45 8.91
C ARG A 104 14.21 7.38 7.96
N GLU A 105 14.92 8.12 7.12
CA GLU A 105 14.34 9.02 6.12
C GLU A 105 13.44 8.25 5.14
N TYR A 106 13.86 7.07 4.67
CA TYR A 106 13.04 6.23 3.78
C TYR A 106 11.79 5.71 4.47
N ILE A 107 11.91 5.29 5.74
CA ILE A 107 10.76 4.85 6.54
C ILE A 107 9.77 6.01 6.71
N ASN A 108 10.26 7.21 7.01
CA ASN A 108 9.43 8.39 7.17
C ASN A 108 8.77 8.81 5.85
N LEU A 109 9.47 8.68 4.73
CA LEU A 109 8.93 8.94 3.40
C LEU A 109 7.75 8.01 3.09
N LEU A 110 7.90 6.70 3.35
CA LEU A 110 6.81 5.72 3.18
C LEU A 110 5.62 6.02 4.07
N ARG A 111 5.85 6.39 5.34
CA ARG A 111 4.77 6.80 6.25
C ARG A 111 4.05 8.05 5.76
N SER A 112 4.78 9.01 5.19
CA SER A 112 4.19 10.21 4.60
C SER A 112 3.30 9.86 3.41
N GLU A 113 3.73 8.91 2.57
CA GLU A 113 2.95 8.49 1.41
C GLU A 113 1.70 7.72 1.84
N ILE A 114 1.79 6.88 2.87
CA ILE A 114 0.60 6.27 3.49
C ILE A 114 -0.36 7.33 4.05
N LYS A 115 0.14 8.37 4.69
CA LYS A 115 -0.70 9.46 5.21
C LYS A 115 -1.43 10.16 4.05
N SER A 116 -0.71 10.48 2.98
CA SER A 116 -1.24 11.03 1.72
C SER A 116 -2.33 10.13 1.12
N PHE A 117 -2.06 8.84 0.98
CA PHE A 117 -3.03 7.84 0.51
C PHE A 117 -4.28 7.78 1.39
N ARG A 118 -4.13 7.74 2.72
CA ARG A 118 -5.24 7.63 3.68
C ARG A 118 -6.22 8.80 3.61
N LEU A 119 -5.76 10.00 3.25
CA LEU A 119 -6.62 11.17 3.05
C LEU A 119 -7.57 10.95 1.86
N ALA A 120 -7.03 10.57 0.70
CA ALA A 120 -7.82 10.26 -0.49
C ALA A 120 -8.75 9.06 -0.26
N TYR A 121 -8.23 8.02 0.41
CA TYR A 121 -8.97 6.81 0.76
C TYR A 121 -10.18 7.10 1.66
N LYS A 122 -10.05 8.01 2.64
CA LYS A 122 -11.16 8.38 3.53
C LYS A 122 -12.33 8.99 2.75
N ILE A 123 -12.04 9.83 1.75
CA ILE A 123 -13.04 10.47 0.89
C ILE A 123 -13.71 9.41 0.02
N TRP A 124 -12.91 8.61 -0.67
CA TRP A 124 -13.38 7.52 -1.52
C TRP A 124 -14.26 6.50 -0.78
N ARG A 125 -13.83 6.04 0.40
CA ARG A 125 -14.59 5.09 1.20
C ARG A 125 -15.98 5.62 1.58
N ARG A 126 -16.11 6.94 1.79
CA ARG A 126 -17.41 7.57 2.08
C ARG A 126 -18.31 7.60 0.85
N SER A 127 -17.77 7.82 -0.35
CA SER A 127 -18.59 7.82 -1.58
C SER A 127 -19.15 6.44 -1.89
N LEU A 128 -18.46 5.36 -1.51
CA LEU A 128 -18.97 3.99 -1.69
C LEU A 128 -20.21 3.67 -0.85
N ARG A 129 -20.38 4.33 0.31
CA ARG A 129 -21.54 4.11 1.21
C ARG A 129 -22.80 4.78 0.70
N ARG A 130 -22.69 6.02 0.20
CA ARG A 130 -23.83 6.80 -0.30
C ARG A 130 -24.51 6.20 -1.53
N GLY A 131 -23.82 5.34 -2.27
CA GLY A 131 -24.38 4.64 -3.43
C GLY A 131 -25.15 3.36 -3.08
N GLY A 132 -25.20 2.95 -1.81
CA GLY A 132 -25.96 1.78 -1.35
C GLY A 132 -27.34 2.11 -0.77
N ASP A 133 -27.63 3.39 -0.52
CA ASP A 133 -28.88 3.85 0.12
C ASP A 133 -29.98 4.18 -0.92
N LEU A 134 -29.81 3.77 -2.19
CA LEU A 134 -30.76 3.99 -3.29
C LEU A 134 -31.22 2.68 -3.95
N ALA A 135 -31.16 1.56 -3.24
CA ALA A 135 -31.70 0.27 -3.68
C ALA A 135 -32.71 -0.26 -2.66
#